data_AF-A0A117PEZ1-F1
#
_entry.id   AF-A0A117PEZ1-F1
#
_cell.length_a   1.000
_cell.length_b   1.000
_cell.length_c   1.000
_cell.angle_alpha   90.00
_cell.angle_beta   90.00
_cell.angle_gamma   90.00
#
_symmetry.space_group_name_H-M   'P 1'
#
loop_
_entity.id
_entity.type
_entity.pdbx_description
1 polymer ?
#
loop_
_entity_poly.entity_id
_entity_poly.type
_entity_poly.pdbx_seq_one_letter_code
_entity_poly.pdbx_strand_id
1 'polypeptide(L)' 'MSEAITGCGGTITHHHAVGRDHRPWYDRQRPAPFSAALTAAKYALDPAGVLNPGVLLPAG' A
#
# COMPACT_ATOMS: atom_id res chain seq x y z
N MET A 1 4.75 11.79 12.41
CA MET A 1 4.97 12.54 11.16
C MET A 1 3.88 12.24 10.13
N SER A 2 3.63 10.98 9.76
CA SER A 2 2.59 10.56 8.81
C SER A 2 1.17 11.09 9.10
N GLU A 3 0.72 11.03 10.36
CA GLU A 3 -0.59 11.58 10.78
C GLU A 3 -0.69 13.09 10.54
N ALA A 4 0.35 13.85 10.90
CA ALA A 4 0.37 15.31 10.70
C ALA A 4 0.39 15.70 9.21
N ILE A 5 1.11 14.95 8.37
CA ILE A 5 1.15 15.17 6.92
C ILE A 5 -0.23 14.90 6.30
N THR A 6 -0.87 13.78 6.68
CA THR A 6 -2.19 13.42 6.17
C THR A 6 -3.25 14.41 6.63
N GLY A 7 -3.21 14.85 7.89
CA GLY A 7 -4.14 15.84 8.46
C GLY A 7 -4.06 17.22 7.79
N CYS A 8 -2.92 17.57 7.20
CA CYS A 8 -2.74 18.80 6.42
C CYS A 8 -2.95 18.62 4.91
N GLY A 9 -3.48 17.48 4.46
CA GLY A 9 -3.77 17.20 3.05
C GLY A 9 -2.57 16.73 2.21
N GLY A 10 -1.44 16.42 2.83
CA GLY A 10 -0.27 15.86 2.15
C GLY A 10 -0.43 14.37 1.83
N THR A 11 0.21 13.92 0.75
CA THR A 11 0.30 12.49 0.41
C THR A 11 1.29 11.79 1.35
N ILE A 12 1.00 10.54 1.71
CA ILE A 12 1.77 9.80 2.72
C ILE A 12 3.24 9.55 2.35
N THR A 13 3.52 9.50 1.05
CA THR A 13 4.87 9.39 0.51
C THR A 13 4.99 10.29 -0.71
N HIS A 14 6.18 10.82 -0.92
CA HIS A 14 6.49 11.61 -2.11
C HIS A 14 7.20 10.73 -3.16
N HIS A 15 8.27 10.05 -2.74
CA HIS A 15 9.02 9.11 -3.60
C HIS A 15 9.64 7.93 -2.82
N HIS A 16 9.57 7.91 -1.48
CA HIS A 16 10.16 6.86 -0.65
C HIS A 16 9.33 5.56 -0.61
N ALA A 17 8.34 5.43 -1.50
CA ALA A 17 7.37 4.35 -1.51
C ALA A 17 6.60 4.23 -0.18
N VAL A 18 5.82 3.16 -0.02
CA VAL A 18 4.95 2.92 1.15
C VAL A 18 5.65 2.05 2.19
N GLY A 19 6.17 0.89 1.78
CA GLY A 19 6.75 -0.07 2.72
C GLY A 19 5.75 -0.52 3.80
N ARG A 20 6.24 -1.16 4.86
CA ARG A 20 5.39 -1.59 5.99
C ARG A 20 5.01 -0.40 6.88
N ASP A 21 5.95 0.52 7.05
CA ASP A 21 5.81 1.66 7.95
C ASP A 21 4.71 2.62 7.50
N HIS A 22 4.59 2.93 6.20
CA HIS A 22 3.55 3.84 5.74
C HIS A 22 2.24 3.14 5.35
N ARG A 23 2.17 1.81 5.47
CA ARG A 23 1.03 1.03 4.99
C ARG A 23 -0.33 1.44 5.58
N PRO A 24 -0.46 1.68 6.90
CA PRO A 24 -1.76 2.05 7.49
C PRO A 24 -2.35 3.33 6.92
N TRP A 25 -1.50 4.30 6.53
CA TRP A 25 -1.93 5.56 5.93
C TRP A 25 -2.17 5.43 4.43
N TYR A 26 -1.38 4.62 3.73
CA TYR A 26 -1.63 4.29 2.33
C TYR A 26 -3.01 3.63 2.15
N ASP A 27 -3.40 2.72 3.03
CA ASP A 27 -4.74 2.09 2.96
C ASP A 27 -5.88 3.12 3.10
N ARG A 28 -5.66 4.22 3.84
CA ARG A 28 -6.65 5.32 3.97
C ARG A 28 -6.69 6.24 2.74
N GLN A 29 -5.55 6.45 2.08
CA GLN A 29 -5.45 7.33 0.90
C GLN A 29 -5.75 6.60 -0.42
N ARG A 30 -5.57 5.28 -0.46
CA ARG A 30 -5.73 4.47 -1.67
C ARG A 30 -7.21 4.19 -1.97
N PRO A 31 -7.70 4.53 -3.18
CA PRO A 31 -9.03 4.11 -3.63
C PRO A 31 -9.16 2.59 -3.78
N ALA A 32 -10.33 2.04 -3.44
CA ALA A 32 -10.59 0.59 -3.51
C ALA A 32 -10.30 -0.05 -4.89
N PRO A 33 -10.63 0.56 -6.05
CA PRO A 33 -10.30 -0.02 -7.36
C PRO A 33 -8.81 -0.21 -7.57
N PHE A 34 -7.99 0.69 -7.01
CA PHE A 34 -6.54 0.62 -7.11
C PHE A 34 -5.98 -0.55 -6.30
N SER A 35 -6.59 -0.83 -5.14
CA SER A 35 -6.28 -2.05 -4.38
C SER A 35 -6.59 -3.30 -5.18
N ALA A 36 -7.76 -3.36 -5.82
CA ALA A 36 -8.18 -4.54 -6.59
C ALA A 36 -7.24 -4.81 -7.77
N ALA A 37 -6.88 -3.76 -8.52
CA ALA A 37 -5.94 -3.87 -9.63
C ALA A 37 -4.56 -4.38 -9.18
N LEU A 38 -4.00 -3.82 -8.11
CA LEU A 38 -2.71 -4.25 -7.57
C LEU A 38 -2.76 -5.69 -7.03
N THR A 39 -3.85 -6.09 -6.38
CA THR A 39 -4.05 -7.48 -5.93
C THR A 39 -4.09 -8.45 -7.10
N ALA A 40 -4.83 -8.13 -8.16
CA ALA A 40 -4.91 -8.97 -9.35
C ALA A 40 -3.54 -9.12 -10.04
N ALA A 41 -2.80 -8.02 -10.17
CA ALA A 41 -1.45 -8.05 -10.73
C ALA A 41 -0.49 -8.88 -9.87
N LYS A 42 -0.55 -8.71 -8.54
CA LYS A 42 0.27 -9.49 -7.60
C LYS A 42 -0.02 -10.98 -7.70
N TYR A 43 -1.29 -11.36 -7.76
CA TYR A 43 -1.71 -12.76 -7.89
C TYR A 43 -1.22 -13.37 -9.21
N ALA A 44 -1.31 -12.63 -10.31
CA ALA A 44 -0.84 -13.12 -11.62
C ALA A 44 0.68 -13.36 -11.66
N LEU A 45 1.46 -12.58 -10.90
CA LEU A 45 2.93 -12.63 -10.93
C LEU A 45 3.54 -13.49 -9.82
N ASP A 46 2.88 -13.57 -8.65
CA ASP A 46 3.36 -14.31 -7.48
C ASP A 46 2.15 -14.97 -6.77
N PRO A 47 1.58 -16.01 -7.39
CA PRO A 47 0.41 -16.70 -6.85
C PRO A 47 0.69 -17.41 -5.51
N ALA A 48 1.96 -17.71 -5.23
CA ALA A 48 2.39 -18.28 -3.96
C ALA A 48 2.64 -17.23 -2.86
N GLY A 49 2.61 -15.93 -3.20
CA GLY A 49 2.76 -14.83 -2.24
C GLY A 49 4.13 -14.74 -1.57
N VAL A 50 5.19 -15.28 -2.18
CA VAL A 50 6.54 -15.36 -1.58
C VAL A 50 7.21 -13.98 -1.51
N LEU A 51 6.96 -13.13 -2.49
CA LEU A 51 7.67 -11.86 -2.63
C LEU A 51 6.99 -10.77 -1.77
N ASN A 52 7.59 -10.46 -0.63
CA ASN A 52 7.21 -9.36 0.27
C ASN A 52 5.76 -9.41 0.80
N PRO A 53 5.37 -10.49 1.50
CA PRO A 53 4.03 -10.63 2.06
C PRO A 53 3.69 -9.50 3.05
N GLY A 54 2.46 -8.99 2.95
CA GLY A 54 1.93 -8.01 3.89
C GLY A 54 2.47 -6.58 3.75
N VAL A 55 3.33 -6.29 2.77
CA VAL A 55 3.90 -4.94 2.60
C VAL A 55 2.88 -4.01 1.94
N LEU A 56 2.59 -4.21 0.65
CA LEU A 56 1.68 -3.33 -0.11
C LEU A 56 0.24 -3.84 -0.17
N LEU A 57 0.05 -5.15 0.01
CA LEU A 57 -1.25 -5.83 0.07
C LEU A 57 -1.31 -6.69 1.35
N PRO A 58 -2.50 -7.11 1.83
CA PRO A 58 -2.60 -8.05 2.94
C PRO A 58 -1.77 -9.31 2.67
N ALA A 59 -1.18 -9.90 3.71
CA ALA A 59 -0.69 -11.27 3.60
C ALA A 59 -1.93 -12.18 3.51
N GLY A 60 -1.93 -13.09 2.54
CA GLY A 60 -2.97 -14.11 2.40
C GLY A 60 -2.97 -15.09 3.56
#